data_AF-A0A1A8TGW4-F1
#
_entry.id   AF-A0A1A8TGW4-F1
#
_cell.length_a   1.000
_cell.length_b   1.000
_cell.length_c   1.000
_cell.angle_alpha   90.00
_cell.angle_beta   90.00
_cell.angle_gamma   90.00
#
_symmetry.space_group_name_H-M   'P 1'
#
loop_
_entity.id
_entity.type
_entity.pdbx_description
1 polymer ?
#
loop_
_entity_poly.entity_id
_entity_poly.type
_entity_poly.pdbx_seq_one_letter_code
_entity_poly.pdbx_strand_id
1 'polypeptide(L)'
;MPYIIMPINSLPRHRVTQSNPPSEKTLLKYTYLSVFLALFCLPAFAQERWQSDAYITQSFIKIALEREYKETKHPKLVRWEKPISVYVESDTGDSQLQLDLLTTQMGHLAYISGMPIHFTKQAKGAGILVIFTQYKNVEDKVRQYIGNPDKIRKALNEAVCLGNFRLNQRHEITRGTIIIPVDYAREKARLLDCVVEEITQLLGLPNDSDEVFPSVFNDHSIDTYLSPLDYILLKALYSPYLKPGMTVKQVKAAFPNVLKELHQSGDIEHALQRVQIHSLRRYVGD
;
A
#
# COMPACT_ATOMS: atom_id res chain seq x y z
N MET A 1 3.15 55.99 -4.49
CA MET A 1 3.95 57.20 -4.74
C MET A 1 4.61 57.64 -3.43
N PRO A 2 5.78 58.31 -3.45
CA PRO A 2 7.01 57.81 -2.80
C PRO A 2 7.45 58.46 -1.47
N TYR A 3 8.45 57.82 -0.83
CA TYR A 3 9.54 58.29 0.06
C TYR A 3 9.30 59.34 1.17
N ILE A 4 9.74 59.03 2.41
CA ILE A 4 10.58 59.92 3.23
C ILE A 4 11.60 59.12 4.07
N ILE A 5 12.88 59.51 3.96
CA ILE A 5 14.05 59.09 4.74
C ILE A 5 14.26 60.07 5.90
N MET A 6 14.71 59.61 7.07
CA MET A 6 15.32 60.46 8.12
C MET A 6 16.46 59.72 8.87
N PRO A 7 17.38 60.45 9.53
CA PRO A 7 18.83 60.25 9.40
C PRO A 7 19.49 59.42 10.51
N ILE A 8 20.66 58.85 10.20
CA ILE A 8 21.56 58.21 11.15
C ILE A 8 22.54 59.26 11.69
N ASN A 9 22.46 59.56 12.98
CA ASN A 9 23.54 60.19 13.73
C ASN A 9 24.36 59.13 14.47
N SER A 10 25.67 59.28 14.31
CA SER A 10 26.84 58.61 14.91
C SER A 10 26.74 58.14 16.38
N LEU A 11 27.28 56.94 16.64
CA LEU A 11 27.74 56.48 17.97
C LEU A 11 29.13 55.81 17.86
N PRO A 12 29.92 55.74 18.95
CA PRO A 12 31.38 55.75 18.91
C PRO A 12 32.04 54.38 18.79
N ARG A 13 33.25 54.36 18.22
CA ARG A 13 34.12 53.17 18.08
C ARG A 13 34.58 52.64 19.44
N HIS A 14 34.23 51.39 19.77
CA HIS A 14 34.94 50.59 20.76
C HIS A 14 36.20 49.95 20.17
N ARG A 15 37.29 50.02 20.94
CA ARG A 15 38.62 49.48 20.62
C ARG A 15 38.63 47.97 20.93
N VAL A 16 38.80 47.14 19.90
CA VAL A 16 38.96 45.67 20.04
C VAL A 16 40.38 45.38 20.53
N THR A 17 40.50 44.69 21.66
CA THR A 17 41.75 44.08 22.13
C THR A 17 42.00 42.79 21.32
N GLN A 18 43.12 42.76 20.59
CA GLN A 18 43.57 41.57 19.86
C GLN A 18 44.08 40.51 20.85
N SER A 19 43.43 39.35 20.89
CA SER A 19 44.02 38.13 21.45
C SER A 19 44.86 37.43 20.37
N ASN A 20 46.05 36.97 20.74
CA ASN A 20 46.96 36.29 19.81
C ASN A 20 46.36 34.96 19.32
N PRO A 21 46.56 34.60 18.03
CA PRO A 21 46.07 33.34 17.49
C PRO A 21 46.80 32.14 18.13
N PRO A 22 46.13 30.99 18.29
CA PRO A 22 46.74 29.79 18.83
C PRO A 22 47.85 29.27 17.91
N SER A 23 48.90 28.69 18.51
CA SER A 23 50.05 28.15 17.76
C SER A 23 49.63 27.00 16.82
N GLU A 24 50.34 26.84 15.69
CA GLU A 24 50.07 25.81 14.67
C GLU A 24 49.96 24.39 15.23
N LYS A 25 50.71 24.06 16.30
CA LYS A 25 50.66 22.73 16.95
C LYS A 25 49.33 22.46 17.67
N THR A 26 48.70 23.52 18.17
CA THR A 26 47.38 23.45 18.81
C THR A 26 46.30 23.28 17.75
N LEU A 27 46.41 24.03 16.64
CA LEU A 27 45.50 23.92 15.49
C LEU A 27 45.50 22.51 14.91
N LEU A 28 46.69 21.92 14.71
CA LEU A 28 46.87 20.59 14.17
C LEU A 28 46.28 19.49 15.06
N LYS A 29 46.39 19.60 16.40
CA LYS A 29 45.76 18.67 17.35
C LYS A 29 44.23 18.72 17.29
N TYR A 30 43.64 19.90 17.15
CA TYR A 30 42.19 20.04 16.97
C TYR A 30 41.73 19.49 15.61
N THR A 31 42.51 19.69 14.54
CA THR A 31 42.20 19.10 13.23
C THR A 31 42.23 17.57 13.28
N TYR A 32 43.23 16.96 13.92
CA TYR A 32 43.27 15.50 14.07
C TYR A 32 42.13 14.97 14.93
N LEU A 33 41.74 15.66 16.01
CA LEU A 33 40.62 15.26 16.87
C LEU A 33 39.26 15.35 16.15
N SER A 34 39.06 16.38 15.32
CA SER A 34 37.85 16.54 14.51
C SER A 34 37.76 15.54 13.36
N VAL A 35 38.88 15.21 12.71
CA VAL A 35 38.94 14.18 11.66
C VAL A 35 38.74 12.78 12.25
N PHE A 36 39.27 12.50 13.44
CA PHE A 36 39.03 11.23 14.14
C PHE A 36 37.55 11.08 14.54
N LEU A 37 36.88 12.15 14.97
CA LEU A 37 35.46 12.11 15.35
C LEU A 37 34.53 11.91 14.15
N ALA A 38 34.88 12.46 12.98
CA ALA A 38 34.13 12.28 11.74
C ALA A 38 34.28 10.86 11.15
N LEU A 39 35.39 10.18 11.40
CA LEU A 39 35.65 8.80 10.96
C LEU A 39 34.85 7.73 11.74
N PHE A 40 34.26 8.08 12.88
CA PHE A 40 33.40 7.17 13.68
C PHE A 40 31.89 7.41 13.51
N CYS A 41 31.46 8.39 12.70
CA CYS A 41 30.07 8.48 12.26
C CYS A 41 29.81 7.44 11.16
N LEU A 42 29.67 6.17 11.57
CA LEU A 42 29.00 5.20 10.72
C LEU A 42 27.61 5.76 10.39
N PRO A 43 27.16 5.75 9.13
CA PRO A 43 25.76 6.05 8.84
C PRO A 43 24.93 4.98 9.54
N ALA A 44 24.31 5.34 10.65
CA ALA A 44 23.22 4.54 11.20
C ALA A 44 22.10 4.62 10.16
N PHE A 45 21.99 3.59 9.32
CA PHE A 45 20.77 3.40 8.53
C PHE A 45 19.65 3.21 9.54
N ALA A 46 18.92 4.28 9.82
CA ALA A 46 17.71 4.21 10.64
C ALA A 46 16.70 3.38 9.83
N GLN A 47 16.54 2.13 10.24
CA GLN A 47 15.52 1.25 9.69
C GLN A 47 14.16 1.89 9.96
N GLU A 48 13.38 2.13 8.91
CA GLU A 48 12.04 2.67 9.05
C GLU A 48 11.19 1.70 9.86
N ARG A 49 10.24 2.21 10.66
CA ARG A 49 9.41 1.36 11.54
C ARG A 49 8.74 0.22 10.78
N TRP A 50 8.31 0.48 9.55
CA TRP A 50 7.62 -0.49 8.69
C TRP A 50 8.51 -1.65 8.25
N GLN A 51 9.84 -1.50 8.28
CA GLN A 51 10.78 -2.55 7.93
C GLN A 51 11.03 -3.55 9.07
N SER A 52 10.53 -3.29 10.29
CA SER A 52 10.78 -4.19 11.41
C SER A 52 9.91 -5.46 11.33
N ASP A 53 10.51 -6.61 11.58
CA ASP A 53 9.84 -7.93 11.58
C ASP A 53 8.57 -7.96 12.43
N ALA A 54 8.64 -7.34 13.61
CA ALA A 54 7.53 -7.27 14.54
C ALA A 54 6.36 -6.47 13.95
N TYR A 55 6.65 -5.36 13.27
CA TYR A 55 5.62 -4.54 12.63
C TYR A 55 5.05 -5.23 11.40
N ILE A 56 5.89 -5.78 10.51
CA ILE A 56 5.45 -6.56 9.35
C ILE A 56 4.51 -7.71 9.78
N THR A 57 4.87 -8.44 10.84
CA THR A 57 4.04 -9.53 11.38
C THR A 57 2.69 -9.03 11.89
N GLN A 58 2.68 -7.93 12.64
CA GLN A 58 1.46 -7.35 13.20
C GLN A 58 0.54 -6.81 12.10
N SER A 59 1.10 -6.04 11.16
CA SER A 59 0.41 -5.53 9.98
C SER A 59 -0.15 -6.67 9.14
N PHE A 60 0.61 -7.74 8.90
CA PHE A 60 0.11 -8.89 8.15
C PHE A 60 -1.10 -9.54 8.81
N ILE A 61 -1.06 -9.73 10.13
CA ILE A 61 -2.19 -10.32 10.86
C ILE A 61 -3.41 -9.39 10.78
N LYS A 62 -3.21 -8.09 11.00
CA LYS A 62 -4.28 -7.10 10.92
C LYS A 62 -4.95 -7.13 9.54
N ILE A 63 -4.16 -6.96 8.48
CA ILE A 63 -4.67 -6.80 7.12
C ILE A 63 -5.16 -8.12 6.50
N ALA A 64 -4.42 -9.23 6.64
CA ALA A 64 -4.77 -10.48 5.95
C ALA A 64 -5.80 -11.34 6.70
N LEU A 65 -5.87 -11.23 8.03
CA LEU A 65 -6.72 -12.11 8.85
C LEU A 65 -7.97 -11.38 9.34
N GLU A 66 -7.92 -10.09 9.71
CA GLU A 66 -9.11 -9.37 10.19
C GLU A 66 -10.06 -8.99 9.03
N ARG A 67 -11.19 -8.33 9.34
CA ARG A 67 -12.22 -7.95 8.37
C ARG A 67 -12.90 -6.66 8.82
N GLU A 68 -13.10 -5.74 7.89
CA GLU A 68 -13.65 -4.40 8.14
C GLU A 68 -15.13 -4.43 8.61
N TYR A 69 -16.02 -5.07 7.83
CA TYR A 69 -17.46 -5.04 8.11
C TYR A 69 -17.98 -6.19 8.97
N LYS A 70 -17.18 -7.25 9.18
CA LYS A 70 -17.60 -8.47 9.89
C LYS A 70 -16.46 -9.05 10.70
N GLU A 71 -16.34 -8.61 11.94
CA GLU A 71 -15.47 -9.26 12.92
C GLU A 71 -15.73 -10.76 12.94
N THR A 72 -14.73 -11.52 12.53
CA THR A 72 -14.80 -12.97 12.50
C THR A 72 -14.11 -13.46 13.76
N LYS A 73 -14.83 -14.10 14.68
CA LYS A 73 -14.25 -14.61 15.95
C LYS A 73 -13.01 -15.48 15.75
N HIS A 74 -12.94 -16.20 14.64
CA HIS A 74 -11.82 -17.08 14.29
C HIS A 74 -11.40 -16.83 12.84
N PRO A 75 -10.69 -15.72 12.57
CA PRO A 75 -10.31 -15.38 11.23
C PRO A 75 -9.33 -16.41 10.65
N LYS A 76 -9.45 -16.62 9.34
CA LYS A 76 -8.66 -17.56 8.57
C LYS A 76 -8.00 -16.84 7.41
N LEU A 77 -6.77 -17.25 7.10
CA LEU A 77 -6.06 -16.75 5.93
C LEU A 77 -6.81 -17.18 4.68
N VAL A 78 -7.02 -16.24 3.76
CA VAL A 78 -7.68 -16.47 2.47
C VAL A 78 -6.76 -15.93 1.38
N ARG A 79 -6.66 -16.66 0.27
CA ARG A 79 -5.97 -16.20 -0.95
C ARG A 79 -6.39 -17.07 -2.13
N TRP A 80 -5.95 -16.69 -3.32
CA TRP A 80 -6.09 -17.53 -4.51
C TRP A 80 -5.02 -18.64 -4.51
N GLU A 81 -5.38 -19.84 -4.97
CA GLU A 81 -4.43 -20.95 -5.19
C GLU A 81 -4.33 -21.34 -6.68
N LYS A 82 -5.10 -20.68 -7.55
CA LYS A 82 -5.15 -20.93 -8.98
C LYS A 82 -5.01 -19.61 -9.75
N PRO A 83 -4.51 -19.66 -11.01
CA PRO A 83 -4.48 -18.50 -11.89
C PRO A 83 -5.83 -17.77 -11.93
N ILE A 84 -5.76 -16.44 -11.93
CA ILE A 84 -6.94 -15.57 -11.83
C ILE A 84 -7.30 -15.09 -13.23
N SER A 85 -8.52 -15.38 -13.66
CA SER A 85 -9.12 -14.81 -14.87
C SER A 85 -9.96 -13.58 -14.49
N VAL A 86 -9.82 -12.50 -15.25
CA VAL A 86 -10.44 -11.20 -14.94
C VAL A 86 -11.33 -10.77 -16.10
N TYR A 87 -12.58 -10.46 -15.81
CA TYR A 87 -13.51 -9.85 -16.75
C TYR A 87 -13.81 -8.41 -16.30
N VAL A 88 -13.85 -7.50 -17.27
CA VAL A 88 -14.15 -6.08 -17.03
C VAL A 88 -15.43 -5.72 -17.77
N GLU A 89 -16.33 -5.06 -17.04
CA GLU A 89 -17.50 -4.39 -17.59
C GLU A 89 -17.38 -2.90 -17.28
N SER A 90 -17.65 -2.07 -18.28
CA SER A 90 -17.74 -0.62 -18.10
C SER A 90 -18.98 -0.12 -18.81
N ASP A 91 -19.92 0.43 -18.05
CA ASP A 91 -21.13 1.07 -18.59
C ASP A 91 -21.09 2.61 -18.49
N THR A 92 -19.98 3.18 -17.99
CA THR A 92 -19.78 4.62 -17.87
C THR A 92 -18.31 5.02 -17.85
N GLY A 93 -18.04 6.29 -18.18
CA GLY A 93 -16.69 6.86 -18.18
C GLY A 93 -15.85 6.42 -19.39
N ASP A 94 -14.53 6.54 -19.26
CA ASP A 94 -13.59 6.14 -20.31
C ASP A 94 -13.19 4.67 -20.11
N SER A 95 -13.87 3.79 -20.85
CA SER A 95 -13.64 2.34 -20.77
C SER A 95 -12.21 1.91 -21.14
N GLN A 96 -11.52 2.65 -22.01
CA GLN A 96 -10.16 2.32 -22.40
C GLN A 96 -9.19 2.69 -21.29
N LEU A 97 -9.29 3.91 -20.77
CA LEU A 97 -8.48 4.33 -19.63
C LEU A 97 -8.68 3.41 -18.42
N GLN A 98 -9.94 3.08 -18.11
CA GLN A 98 -10.27 2.15 -17.03
C GLN A 98 -9.61 0.78 -17.23
N LEU A 99 -9.66 0.23 -18.45
CA LEU A 99 -9.00 -1.04 -18.77
C LEU A 99 -7.48 -0.93 -18.65
N ASP A 100 -6.87 0.18 -19.05
CA ASP A 100 -5.43 0.42 -18.97
C ASP A 100 -4.96 0.51 -17.52
N LEU A 101 -5.69 1.24 -16.66
CA LEU A 101 -5.43 1.32 -15.22
C LEU A 101 -5.51 -0.06 -14.56
N LEU A 102 -6.57 -0.82 -14.85
CA LEU A 102 -6.74 -2.17 -14.33
C LEU A 102 -5.65 -3.13 -14.80
N THR A 103 -5.34 -3.11 -16.10
CA THR A 103 -4.35 -4.00 -16.69
C THR A 103 -2.98 -3.75 -16.09
N THR A 104 -2.63 -2.47 -15.92
CA THR A 104 -1.37 -2.06 -15.28
C THR A 104 -1.33 -2.51 -13.82
N GLN A 105 -2.36 -2.22 -13.04
CA GLN A 105 -2.40 -2.59 -11.62
C GLN A 105 -2.36 -4.11 -11.42
N MET A 106 -3.10 -4.87 -12.21
CA MET A 106 -3.08 -6.34 -12.13
C MET A 106 -1.75 -6.93 -12.60
N GLY A 107 -1.09 -6.34 -13.59
CA GLY A 107 0.27 -6.70 -13.98
C GLY A 107 1.26 -6.47 -12.83
N HIS A 108 1.15 -5.33 -12.15
CA HIS A 108 1.96 -5.01 -10.96
C HIS A 108 1.74 -6.04 -9.84
N LEU A 109 0.48 -6.35 -9.53
CA LEU A 109 0.14 -7.33 -8.49
C LEU A 109 0.56 -8.76 -8.85
N ALA A 110 0.47 -9.15 -10.12
CA ALA A 110 0.97 -10.43 -10.61
C ALA A 110 2.50 -10.54 -10.45
N TYR A 111 3.23 -9.45 -10.74
CA TYR A 111 4.67 -9.38 -10.50
C TYR A 111 5.04 -9.56 -9.03
N ILE A 112 4.34 -8.85 -8.12
CA ILE A 112 4.62 -8.95 -6.68
C ILE A 112 4.28 -10.36 -6.17
N SER A 113 3.04 -10.79 -6.35
CA SER A 113 2.52 -12.04 -5.77
C SER A 113 3.06 -13.31 -6.42
N GLY A 114 3.54 -13.22 -7.67
CA GLY A 114 3.82 -14.39 -8.51
C GLY A 114 2.55 -15.13 -8.97
N MET A 115 1.35 -14.62 -8.66
CA MET A 115 0.09 -15.22 -9.09
C MET A 115 -0.19 -14.86 -10.56
N PRO A 116 -0.41 -15.83 -11.47
CA PRO A 116 -0.76 -15.52 -12.85
C PRO A 116 -2.15 -14.88 -12.93
N ILE A 117 -2.23 -13.68 -13.52
CA ILE A 117 -3.48 -12.95 -13.75
C ILE A 117 -3.63 -12.71 -15.25
N HIS A 118 -4.80 -12.99 -15.81
CA HIS A 118 -5.09 -12.80 -17.23
C HIS A 118 -6.51 -12.29 -17.45
N PHE A 119 -6.69 -11.47 -18.48
CA PHE A 119 -8.00 -10.94 -18.84
C PHE A 119 -8.76 -11.89 -19.78
N THR A 120 -10.08 -11.93 -19.63
CA THR A 120 -11.00 -12.72 -20.45
C THR A 120 -12.14 -11.85 -20.97
N LYS A 121 -12.63 -12.17 -22.17
CA LYS A 121 -13.82 -11.54 -22.76
C LYS A 121 -15.14 -12.12 -22.25
N GLN A 122 -15.10 -13.18 -21.44
CA GLN A 122 -16.29 -13.87 -20.95
C GLN A 122 -16.47 -13.68 -19.45
N ALA A 123 -17.60 -13.10 -19.04
CA ALA A 123 -17.97 -12.97 -17.63
C ALA A 123 -18.23 -14.33 -16.96
N LYS A 124 -18.76 -15.29 -17.73
CA LYS A 124 -19.04 -16.64 -17.23
C LYS A 124 -17.72 -17.37 -17.01
N GLY A 125 -17.46 -17.74 -15.76
CA GLY A 125 -16.24 -18.46 -15.37
C GLY A 125 -15.04 -17.57 -15.04
N ALA A 126 -15.17 -16.25 -15.18
CA ALA A 126 -14.15 -15.32 -14.67
C ALA A 126 -14.00 -15.45 -13.15
N GLY A 127 -12.76 -15.48 -12.67
CA GLY A 127 -12.43 -15.46 -11.25
C GLY A 127 -12.79 -14.12 -10.63
N ILE A 128 -12.36 -13.02 -11.23
CA ILE A 128 -12.70 -11.66 -10.79
C ILE A 128 -13.57 -10.98 -11.84
N LEU A 129 -14.64 -10.32 -11.38
CA LEU A 129 -15.43 -9.38 -12.15
C LEU A 129 -15.11 -7.96 -11.66
N VAL A 130 -14.72 -7.05 -12.57
CA VAL A 130 -14.58 -5.63 -12.24
C VAL A 130 -15.62 -4.86 -13.03
N ILE A 131 -16.49 -4.14 -12.33
CA ILE A 131 -17.66 -3.46 -12.88
C ILE A 131 -17.54 -1.95 -12.63
N PHE A 132 -17.23 -1.20 -13.68
CA PHE A 132 -17.31 0.26 -13.66
C PHE A 132 -18.74 0.68 -14.01
N THR A 133 -19.36 1.44 -13.10
CA THR A 133 -20.75 1.88 -13.29
C THR A 133 -21.01 3.29 -12.75
N GLN A 134 -22.25 3.78 -12.86
CA GLN A 134 -22.69 5.02 -12.21
C GLN A 134 -23.21 4.71 -10.80
N TYR A 135 -23.05 5.66 -9.87
CA TYR A 135 -23.50 5.50 -8.48
C TYR A 135 -24.96 5.05 -8.37
N LYS A 136 -25.85 5.64 -9.18
CA LYS A 136 -27.28 5.29 -9.22
C LYS A 136 -27.56 3.82 -9.58
N ASN A 137 -26.63 3.13 -10.24
CA ASN A 137 -26.77 1.73 -10.68
C ASN A 137 -26.11 0.74 -9.73
N VAL A 138 -25.36 1.19 -8.70
CA VAL A 138 -24.56 0.30 -7.83
C VAL A 138 -25.43 -0.76 -7.17
N GLU A 139 -26.60 -0.39 -6.65
CA GLU A 139 -27.49 -1.35 -6.01
C GLU A 139 -27.96 -2.46 -6.97
N ASP A 140 -28.21 -2.12 -8.24
CA ASP A 140 -28.56 -3.09 -9.27
C ASP A 140 -27.39 -4.02 -9.61
N LYS A 141 -26.17 -3.47 -9.71
CA LYS A 141 -24.95 -4.28 -9.92
C LYS A 141 -24.66 -5.20 -8.74
N VAL A 142 -24.89 -4.75 -7.50
CA VAL A 142 -24.78 -5.59 -6.30
C VAL A 142 -25.76 -6.75 -6.38
N ARG A 143 -27.02 -6.48 -6.76
CA ARG A 143 -28.06 -7.51 -6.93
C ARG A 143 -27.67 -8.55 -7.97
N GLN A 144 -27.06 -8.11 -9.06
CA GLN A 144 -26.64 -8.95 -10.17
C GLN A 144 -25.41 -9.80 -9.85
N TYR A 145 -24.37 -9.21 -9.25
CA TYR A 145 -23.04 -9.82 -9.17
C TYR A 145 -22.67 -10.35 -7.78
N ILE A 146 -23.14 -9.70 -6.72
CA ILE A 146 -22.78 -10.04 -5.33
C ILE A 146 -23.89 -10.88 -4.69
N GLY A 147 -25.09 -10.31 -4.56
CA GLY A 147 -26.23 -10.91 -3.87
C GLY A 147 -27.24 -9.88 -3.39
N ASN A 148 -27.98 -10.15 -2.31
CA ASN A 148 -28.98 -9.22 -1.78
C ASN A 148 -28.33 -7.92 -1.24
N PRO A 149 -28.62 -6.73 -1.81
CA PRO A 149 -28.12 -5.44 -1.32
C PRO A 149 -28.34 -5.17 0.16
N ASP A 150 -29.46 -5.63 0.74
CA ASP A 150 -29.77 -5.38 2.15
C ASP A 150 -28.76 -6.05 3.10
N LYS A 151 -28.06 -7.09 2.66
CA LYS A 151 -27.01 -7.76 3.45
C LYS A 151 -25.70 -6.96 3.53
N ILE A 152 -25.52 -5.96 2.67
CA ILE A 152 -24.34 -5.09 2.62
C ILE A 152 -24.73 -3.61 2.67
N ARG A 153 -25.91 -3.29 3.24
CA ARG A 153 -26.49 -1.94 3.23
C ARG A 153 -25.56 -0.88 3.81
N LYS A 154 -24.79 -1.23 4.85
CA LYS A 154 -23.78 -0.34 5.45
C LYS A 154 -22.71 0.04 4.41
N ALA A 155 -22.05 -0.95 3.81
CA ALA A 155 -21.04 -0.72 2.78
C ALA A 155 -21.59 0.04 1.56
N LEU A 156 -22.81 -0.26 1.12
CA LEU A 156 -23.49 0.47 0.03
C LEU A 156 -23.65 1.97 0.30
N ASN A 157 -23.84 2.36 1.56
CA ASN A 157 -24.07 3.74 1.95
C ASN A 157 -22.78 4.50 2.26
N GLU A 158 -21.75 3.80 2.72
CA GLU A 158 -20.53 4.41 3.27
C GLU A 158 -19.33 4.32 2.32
N ALA A 159 -19.20 3.21 1.58
CA ALA A 159 -18.00 2.93 0.79
C ALA A 159 -18.02 3.64 -0.57
N VAL A 160 -16.85 4.09 -1.02
CA VAL A 160 -16.69 4.69 -2.35
C VAL A 160 -16.74 3.63 -3.45
N CYS A 161 -16.14 2.48 -3.20
CA CYS A 161 -16.13 1.29 -4.04
C CYS A 161 -16.55 0.07 -3.21
N LEU A 162 -16.83 -1.04 -3.87
CA LEU A 162 -17.26 -2.26 -3.20
C LEU A 162 -16.47 -3.48 -3.69
N GLY A 163 -15.73 -4.09 -2.76
CA GLY A 163 -15.14 -5.41 -2.92
C GLY A 163 -15.98 -6.53 -2.30
N ASN A 164 -16.08 -7.67 -2.98
CA ASN A 164 -16.59 -8.89 -2.40
C ASN A 164 -15.89 -10.13 -2.96
N PHE A 165 -15.77 -11.18 -2.14
CA PHE A 165 -15.28 -12.46 -2.60
C PHE A 165 -16.02 -13.65 -1.98
N ARG A 166 -15.91 -14.80 -2.67
CA ARG A 166 -16.45 -16.09 -2.24
C ARG A 166 -15.33 -17.07 -1.98
N LEU A 167 -15.49 -17.83 -0.90
CA LEU A 167 -14.55 -18.85 -0.47
C LEU A 167 -15.13 -20.25 -0.72
N ASN A 168 -14.26 -21.22 -0.98
CA ASN A 168 -14.63 -22.63 -0.85
C ASN A 168 -14.37 -23.14 0.58
N GLN A 169 -14.62 -24.44 0.81
CA GLN A 169 -14.42 -25.09 2.13
C GLN A 169 -12.96 -25.06 2.61
N ARG A 170 -12.00 -24.87 1.70
CA ARG A 170 -10.56 -24.76 2.01
C ARG A 170 -10.12 -23.32 2.26
N HIS A 171 -11.06 -22.36 2.29
CA HIS A 171 -10.79 -20.93 2.43
C HIS A 171 -9.99 -20.33 1.26
N GLU A 172 -9.98 -21.01 0.10
CA GLU A 172 -9.43 -20.45 -1.13
C GLU A 172 -10.45 -19.47 -1.70
N ILE A 173 -9.96 -18.33 -2.19
CA ILE A 173 -10.78 -17.42 -2.97
C ILE A 173 -11.10 -18.10 -4.30
N THR A 174 -12.39 -18.13 -4.64
CA THR A 174 -12.90 -18.78 -5.87
C THR A 174 -13.61 -17.80 -6.79
N ARG A 175 -14.07 -16.68 -6.25
CA ARG A 175 -14.71 -15.61 -7.02
C ARG A 175 -14.51 -14.29 -6.31
N GLY A 176 -14.27 -13.24 -7.08
CA GLY A 176 -14.22 -11.86 -6.63
C GLY A 176 -15.13 -10.97 -7.48
N THR A 177 -15.63 -9.89 -6.90
CA THR A 177 -16.39 -8.83 -7.58
C THR A 177 -15.97 -7.49 -7.01
N ILE A 178 -15.63 -6.56 -7.90
CA ILE A 178 -15.34 -5.17 -7.58
C ILE A 178 -16.35 -4.31 -8.33
N ILE A 179 -17.00 -3.37 -7.64
CA ILE A 179 -17.92 -2.40 -8.25
C ILE A 179 -17.38 -1.00 -7.95
N ILE A 180 -17.13 -0.22 -9.01
CA ILE A 180 -16.61 1.14 -8.91
C ILE A 180 -17.63 2.11 -9.52
N PRO A 181 -18.33 2.92 -8.71
CA PRO A 181 -19.15 4.03 -9.22
C PRO A 181 -18.24 5.17 -9.70
N VAL A 182 -17.97 5.22 -11.00
CA VAL A 182 -16.94 6.08 -11.61
C VAL A 182 -17.24 7.56 -11.38
N ASP A 183 -18.49 7.97 -11.47
CA ASP A 183 -18.94 9.34 -11.22
C ASP A 183 -18.66 9.77 -9.77
N TYR A 184 -19.09 8.96 -8.80
CA TYR A 184 -18.89 9.23 -7.38
C TYR A 184 -17.42 9.14 -6.96
N ALA A 185 -16.69 8.12 -7.42
CA ALA A 185 -15.28 7.96 -7.10
C ALA A 185 -14.44 9.13 -7.66
N ARG A 186 -14.79 9.66 -8.84
CA ARG A 186 -14.13 10.85 -9.41
C ARG A 186 -14.48 12.12 -8.66
N GLU A 187 -15.75 12.30 -8.26
CA GLU A 187 -16.18 13.43 -7.42
C GLU A 187 -15.37 13.49 -6.11
N LYS A 188 -15.05 12.32 -5.54
CA LYS A 188 -14.24 12.19 -4.33
C LYS A 188 -12.73 12.23 -4.57
N ALA A 189 -12.28 12.27 -5.83
CA ALA A 189 -10.87 12.11 -6.22
C ALA A 189 -10.24 10.77 -5.77
N ARG A 190 -11.05 9.70 -5.64
CA ARG A 190 -10.65 8.38 -5.13
C ARG A 190 -10.69 7.26 -6.18
N LEU A 191 -10.90 7.58 -7.48
CA LEU A 191 -11.01 6.57 -8.53
C LEU A 191 -9.76 5.66 -8.60
N LEU A 192 -8.58 6.26 -8.45
CA LEU A 192 -7.33 5.52 -8.51
C LEU A 192 -7.12 4.67 -7.26
N ASP A 193 -7.45 5.20 -6.08
CA ASP A 193 -7.43 4.46 -4.82
C ASP A 193 -8.33 3.23 -4.91
N CYS A 194 -9.57 3.38 -5.41
CA CYS A 194 -10.48 2.25 -5.64
C CYS A 194 -9.92 1.20 -6.61
N VAL A 195 -9.11 1.58 -7.60
CA VAL A 195 -8.45 0.61 -8.49
C VAL A 195 -7.32 -0.11 -7.78
N VAL A 196 -6.51 0.61 -7.00
CA VAL A 196 -5.34 0.06 -6.33
C VAL A 196 -5.74 -0.82 -5.15
N GLU A 197 -6.56 -0.28 -4.25
CA GLU A 197 -6.95 -0.88 -2.97
C GLU A 197 -7.80 -2.12 -3.18
N GLU A 198 -8.96 -2.00 -3.85
CA GLU A 198 -9.94 -3.09 -3.99
C GLU A 198 -9.36 -4.33 -4.67
N ILE A 199 -8.52 -4.16 -5.70
CA ILE A 199 -7.90 -5.29 -6.39
C ILE A 199 -6.85 -5.94 -5.49
N THR A 200 -6.08 -5.15 -4.74
CA THR A 200 -5.08 -5.67 -3.82
C THR A 200 -5.74 -6.42 -2.67
N GLN A 201 -6.81 -5.86 -2.09
CA GLN A 201 -7.62 -6.53 -1.07
C GLN A 201 -8.18 -7.87 -1.61
N LEU A 202 -8.67 -7.90 -2.85
CA LEU A 202 -9.22 -9.11 -3.49
C LEU A 202 -8.20 -10.25 -3.69
N LEU A 203 -6.89 -9.98 -3.58
CA LEU A 203 -5.87 -11.03 -3.57
C LEU A 203 -5.78 -11.77 -2.24
N GLY A 204 -6.40 -11.25 -1.18
CA GLY A 204 -6.44 -11.86 0.14
C GLY A 204 -5.93 -10.97 1.28
N LEU A 205 -5.99 -9.65 1.11
CA LEU A 205 -5.64 -8.63 2.11
C LEU A 205 -6.88 -7.78 2.48
N PRO A 206 -7.97 -8.37 2.99
CA PRO A 206 -9.31 -7.81 2.90
C PRO A 206 -9.72 -6.85 4.05
N ASN A 207 -8.77 -6.24 4.74
CA ASN A 207 -9.08 -5.42 5.92
C ASN A 207 -8.32 -4.11 5.89
N ASP A 208 -9.02 -3.05 6.28
CA ASP A 208 -8.45 -1.73 6.50
C ASP A 208 -8.16 -1.45 7.98
N SER A 209 -7.12 -0.67 8.25
CA SER A 209 -6.69 -0.33 9.59
C SER A 209 -5.82 0.92 9.66
N ASP A 210 -6.26 1.88 10.48
CA ASP A 210 -5.50 3.09 10.84
C ASP A 210 -4.17 2.79 11.55
N GLU A 211 -4.00 1.58 12.10
CA GLU A 211 -2.78 1.15 12.82
C GLU A 211 -1.64 0.75 11.86
N VAL A 212 -1.96 0.48 10.59
CA VAL A 212 -1.01 -0.03 9.59
C VAL A 212 -0.59 1.10 8.67
N PHE A 213 0.65 1.56 8.80
CA PHE A 213 1.19 2.70 8.07
C PHE A 213 2.67 2.49 7.73
N PRO A 214 3.13 2.86 6.51
CA PRO A 214 2.33 3.34 5.37
C PRO A 214 1.58 2.19 4.70
N SER A 215 0.36 2.40 4.22
CA SER A 215 -0.42 1.37 3.52
C SER A 215 -1.59 1.98 2.77
N VAL A 216 -1.96 1.39 1.63
CA VAL A 216 -3.23 1.71 0.96
C VAL A 216 -4.46 1.24 1.75
N PHE A 217 -4.29 0.34 2.72
CA PHE A 217 -5.35 -0.15 3.60
C PHE A 217 -5.55 0.73 4.85
N ASN A 218 -5.07 1.97 4.81
CA ASN A 218 -5.19 2.92 5.91
C ASN A 218 -5.93 4.15 5.40
N ASP A 219 -7.09 4.45 5.98
CA ASP A 219 -7.96 5.54 5.56
C ASP A 219 -7.33 6.93 5.75
N HIS A 220 -6.28 7.03 6.57
CA HIS A 220 -5.50 8.24 6.77
C HIS A 220 -4.24 8.31 5.91
N SER A 221 -3.97 7.29 5.10
CA SER A 221 -2.85 7.30 4.17
C SER A 221 -3.06 8.37 3.10
N ILE A 222 -1.99 9.08 2.78
CA ILE A 222 -1.93 10.01 1.66
C ILE A 222 -1.47 9.30 0.36
N ASP A 223 -1.08 8.02 0.47
CA ASP A 223 -0.54 7.25 -0.64
C ASP A 223 -1.68 6.58 -1.43
N THR A 224 -1.87 7.01 -2.69
CA THR A 224 -2.76 6.36 -3.66
C THR A 224 -2.21 5.04 -4.22
N TYR A 225 -0.91 4.80 -4.06
CA TYR A 225 -0.21 3.65 -4.63
C TYR A 225 0.31 2.72 -3.54
N LEU A 226 0.54 1.45 -3.88
CA LEU A 226 1.10 0.47 -2.97
C LEU A 226 2.37 1.00 -2.29
N SER A 227 2.37 0.95 -0.97
CA SER A 227 3.51 1.28 -0.15
C SER A 227 4.55 0.13 -0.16
N PRO A 228 5.79 0.38 0.29
CA PRO A 228 6.76 -0.68 0.51
C PRO A 228 6.25 -1.76 1.47
N LEU A 229 5.41 -1.39 2.45
CA LEU A 229 4.79 -2.36 3.34
C LEU A 229 3.75 -3.20 2.61
N ASP A 230 2.88 -2.60 1.79
CA ASP A 230 1.87 -3.34 1.00
C ASP A 230 2.52 -4.38 0.08
N TYR A 231 3.65 -4.01 -0.54
CA TYR A 231 4.50 -4.94 -1.28
C TYR A 231 4.89 -6.15 -0.42
N ILE A 232 5.46 -5.92 0.76
CA ILE A 232 5.89 -6.97 1.68
C ILE A 232 4.71 -7.84 2.13
N LEU A 233 3.57 -7.23 2.48
CA LEU A 233 2.38 -7.95 2.92
C LEU A 233 1.85 -8.88 1.83
N LEU A 234 1.84 -8.41 0.58
CA LEU A 234 1.42 -9.23 -0.56
C LEU A 234 2.43 -10.35 -0.86
N LYS A 235 3.74 -10.09 -0.77
CA LYS A 235 4.78 -11.14 -0.87
C LYS A 235 4.61 -12.20 0.22
N ALA A 236 4.42 -11.77 1.47
CA ALA A 236 4.19 -12.64 2.61
C ALA A 236 2.96 -13.52 2.40
N LEU A 237 1.85 -12.93 1.93
CA LEU A 237 0.59 -13.64 1.68
C LEU A 237 0.78 -14.83 0.74
N TYR A 238 1.62 -14.70 -0.28
CA TYR A 238 1.89 -15.73 -1.28
C TYR A 238 3.12 -16.60 -1.00
N SER A 239 3.78 -16.44 0.16
CA SER A 239 4.85 -17.33 0.60
C SER A 239 4.37 -18.80 0.67
N PRO A 240 5.23 -19.79 0.35
CA PRO A 240 4.90 -21.21 0.46
C PRO A 240 4.58 -21.66 1.89
N TYR A 241 5.02 -20.92 2.92
CA TYR A 241 4.77 -21.25 4.32
C TYR A 241 3.35 -20.89 4.79
N LEU A 242 2.63 -20.04 4.06
CA LEU A 242 1.25 -19.68 4.36
C LEU A 242 0.31 -20.41 3.42
N LYS A 243 -0.80 -20.92 3.97
CA LYS A 243 -1.83 -21.62 3.21
C LYS A 243 -3.23 -21.13 3.61
N PRO A 244 -4.19 -21.15 2.67
CA PRO A 244 -5.59 -20.91 2.98
C PRO A 244 -6.07 -21.74 4.17
N GLY A 245 -6.87 -21.13 5.05
CA GLY A 245 -7.46 -21.79 6.21
C GLY A 245 -6.60 -21.80 7.47
N MET A 246 -5.35 -21.30 7.40
CA MET A 246 -4.52 -21.10 8.58
C MET A 246 -5.17 -20.10 9.55
N THR A 247 -5.17 -20.44 10.84
CA THR A 247 -5.54 -19.54 11.95
C THR A 247 -4.44 -18.51 12.22
N VAL A 248 -4.77 -17.43 12.93
CA VAL A 248 -3.79 -16.47 13.45
C VAL A 248 -2.63 -17.16 14.18
N LYS A 249 -2.91 -18.19 15.00
CA LYS A 249 -1.85 -18.95 15.72
C LYS A 249 -0.94 -19.71 14.75
N GLN A 250 -1.50 -20.35 13.72
CA GLN A 250 -0.71 -21.06 12.70
C GLN A 250 0.11 -20.09 11.86
N VAL A 251 -0.48 -18.96 11.46
CA VAL A 251 0.23 -17.89 10.73
C VAL A 251 1.39 -17.38 11.57
N LYS A 252 1.16 -16.99 12.83
CA LYS A 252 2.23 -16.54 13.75
C LYS A 252 3.36 -17.56 13.90
N ALA A 253 3.03 -18.86 13.96
CA ALA A 253 4.03 -19.90 14.08
C ALA A 253 4.84 -20.11 12.79
N ALA A 254 4.23 -19.89 11.61
CA ALA A 254 4.89 -20.02 10.31
C ALA A 254 5.65 -18.74 9.89
N PHE A 255 5.22 -17.57 10.37
CA PHE A 255 5.71 -16.26 9.92
C PHE A 255 7.23 -16.05 10.05
N PRO A 256 7.94 -16.58 11.07
CA PRO A 256 9.40 -16.50 11.11
C PRO A 256 10.09 -17.07 9.87
N ASN A 257 9.54 -18.12 9.24
CA ASN A 257 10.07 -18.65 7.99
C ASN A 257 9.79 -17.73 6.80
N VAL A 258 8.63 -17.06 6.80
CA VAL A 258 8.26 -16.05 5.80
C VAL A 258 9.23 -14.86 5.87
N LEU A 259 9.47 -14.32 7.06
CA LEU A 259 10.41 -13.22 7.27
C LEU A 259 11.83 -13.61 6.82
N LYS A 260 12.28 -14.81 7.18
CA LYS A 260 13.58 -15.32 6.73
C LYS A 260 13.69 -15.35 5.20
N GLU A 261 12.66 -15.83 4.50
CA GLU A 261 12.62 -15.84 3.02
C GLU A 261 12.66 -14.42 2.44
N LEU A 262 11.90 -13.49 3.02
CA LEU A 262 11.84 -12.10 2.57
C LEU A 262 13.17 -11.36 2.75
N HIS A 263 13.87 -11.56 3.88
CA HIS A 263 15.21 -11.02 4.08
C HIS A 263 16.23 -11.66 3.12
N GLN A 264 16.19 -12.98 2.95
CA GLN A 264 17.12 -13.70 2.08
C GLN A 264 17.00 -13.29 0.60
N SER A 265 15.78 -12.99 0.16
CA SER A 265 15.51 -12.49 -1.19
C SER A 265 15.73 -10.98 -1.34
N GLY A 266 15.99 -10.26 -0.25
CA GLY A 266 16.11 -8.80 -0.23
C GLY A 266 14.78 -8.06 -0.43
N ASP A 267 13.64 -8.73 -0.24
CA ASP A 267 12.32 -8.14 -0.44
C ASP A 267 12.02 -7.04 0.58
N ILE A 268 12.48 -7.17 1.83
CA ILE A 268 12.28 -6.15 2.87
C ILE A 268 13.24 -4.96 2.66
N GLU A 269 14.50 -5.26 2.36
CA GLU A 269 15.58 -4.29 2.21
C GLU A 269 15.38 -3.41 0.98
N HIS A 270 14.84 -3.97 -0.09
CA HIS A 270 14.65 -3.29 -1.37
C HIS A 270 13.18 -3.00 -1.69
N ALA A 271 12.27 -3.12 -0.72
CA ALA A 271 10.83 -2.94 -0.93
C ALA A 271 10.52 -1.59 -1.60
N LEU A 272 11.19 -0.51 -1.17
CA LEU A 272 10.98 0.84 -1.69
C LEU A 272 11.29 0.95 -3.20
N GLN A 273 12.30 0.25 -3.69
CA GLN A 273 12.60 0.20 -5.12
C GLN A 273 11.73 -0.83 -5.85
N ARG A 274 11.48 -2.00 -5.24
CA ARG A 274 10.78 -3.13 -5.88
C ARG A 274 9.29 -2.87 -6.08
N VAL A 275 8.63 -2.15 -5.17
CA VAL A 275 7.23 -1.74 -5.31
C VAL A 275 7.00 -0.77 -6.48
N GLN A 276 8.06 -0.20 -7.06
CA GLN A 276 7.97 0.68 -8.23
C GLN A 276 8.10 -0.07 -9.56
N ILE A 277 8.44 -1.37 -9.54
CA ILE A 277 8.63 -2.16 -10.77
C ILE A 277 7.25 -2.49 -11.35
N HIS A 278 7.01 -2.11 -12.61
CA HIS A 278 5.72 -2.24 -13.29
C HIS A 278 4.54 -1.54 -12.57
N SER A 279 4.82 -0.60 -11.66
CA SER A 279 3.80 0.02 -10.84
C SER A 279 2.89 0.96 -11.62
N LEU A 280 1.63 1.06 -11.19
CA LEU A 280 0.69 2.02 -11.72
C LEU A 280 1.19 3.46 -11.58
N ARG A 281 1.89 3.75 -10.47
CA ARG A 281 2.58 5.02 -10.24
C ARG A 281 3.51 5.40 -11.40
N ARG A 282 4.39 4.48 -11.81
CA ARG A 282 5.30 4.71 -12.93
C ARG A 282 4.57 4.83 -14.27
N TYR A 283 3.49 4.09 -14.45
CA TYR A 283 2.68 4.15 -15.68
C TYR A 283 2.04 5.54 -15.86
N VAL A 284 1.53 6.14 -14.78
CA VAL A 284 0.90 7.47 -14.85
C VAL A 284 1.88 8.64 -14.73
N GLY A 285 3.13 8.39 -14.32
CA GLY A 285 4.21 9.37 -14.31
C GLY A 285 4.41 10.13 -12.99
N ASP A 286 3.98 9.54 -11.87
CA ASP A 286 4.05 10.11 -10.49
C ASP A 286 5.29 9.66 -9.67
#